data_AF-A0A521DG13-F1
#
_entry.id   AF-A0A521DG13-F1
#
_cell.length_a   1.000
_cell.length_b   1.000
_cell.length_c   1.000
_cell.angle_alpha   90.00
_cell.angle_beta   90.00
_cell.angle_gamma   90.00
#
_symmetry.space_group_name_H-M   'P 1'
#
loop_
_entity.id
_entity.type
_entity.pdbx_description
1 polymer ?
#
loop_
_entity_poly.entity_id
_entity_poly.type
_entity_poly.pdbx_seq_one_letter_code
_entity_poly.pdbx_strand_id
1 'polypeptide(L)' 'MEISEIKQRLKIETVLKHYGLQANRNGMLKCPFHEEKEPSLKICL' A
#
# COMPACT_ATOMS: atom_id res chain seq x y z
N MET A 1 12.71 -17.23 10.65
CA MET A 1 12.41 -16.31 9.53
C MET A 1 12.59 -14.91 10.06
N GLU A 2 13.57 -14.21 9.54
CA GLU A 2 13.89 -12.84 9.94
C GLU A 2 12.90 -11.84 9.31
N ILE A 3 12.74 -10.68 9.94
CA ILE A 3 11.85 -9.62 9.46
C ILE A 3 12.19 -9.19 8.02
N SER A 4 13.47 -9.21 7.66
CA SER A 4 13.96 -8.89 6.33
C SER A 4 13.50 -9.90 5.27
N GLU A 5 13.48 -11.19 5.60
CA GLU A 5 13.01 -12.24 4.69
C GLU A 5 11.50 -12.15 4.46
N ILE A 6 10.74 -11.81 5.52
CA ILE A 6 9.28 -11.61 5.43
C ILE A 6 8.98 -10.46 4.48
N LYS A 7 9.66 -9.32 4.65
CA LYS A 7 9.46 -8.13 3.81
C LYS A 7 9.85 -8.36 2.34
N GLN A 8 10.86 -9.20 2.07
CA GLN A 8 11.23 -9.57 0.70
C GLN A 8 10.18 -10.45 0.00
N ARG A 9 9.53 -11.35 0.76
CA ARG A 9 8.52 -12.27 0.22
C ARG A 9 7.13 -11.64 0.12
N LEU A 10 6.83 -10.67 0.98
CA LEU A 10 5.52 -10.04 1.07
C LEU A 10 5.39 -8.89 0.06
N LYS A 11 4.61 -9.10 -0.99
CA LYS A 11 4.28 -8.02 -1.94
C LYS A 11 3.37 -6.99 -1.29
N ILE A 12 3.69 -5.70 -1.46
CA ILE A 12 2.88 -4.60 -0.93
C ILE A 12 1.43 -4.64 -1.43
N GLU A 13 1.20 -5.11 -2.66
CA GLU A 13 -0.13 -5.31 -3.26
C GLU A 13 -1.00 -6.27 -2.44
N THR A 14 -0.39 -7.31 -1.86
CA THR A 14 -1.11 -8.29 -1.02
C THR A 14 -1.55 -7.64 0.28
N VAL A 15 -0.69 -6.79 0.87
CA VAL A 15 -1.00 -6.03 2.08
C VAL A 15 -2.12 -5.04 1.82
N LEU A 16 -2.02 -4.26 0.73
CA LEU A 16 -3.06 -3.30 0.36
C LEU A 16 -4.41 -3.99 0.15
N LYS A 17 -4.43 -5.12 -0.59
CA LYS A 17 -5.65 -5.89 -0.82
C LYS A 17 -6.27 -6.42 0.47
N HIS A 18 -5.46 -6.81 1.46
CA HIS A 18 -5.95 -7.25 2.77
C HIS A 18 -6.74 -6.15 3.49
N TYR A 19 -6.32 -4.89 3.34
CA TYR A 19 -7.03 -3.72 3.87
C TYR A 19 -8.09 -3.15 2.92
N GLY A 20 -8.41 -3.81 1.80
CA GLY A 20 -9.35 -3.30 0.81
C GLY A 20 -8.85 -2.07 0.04
N LEU A 21 -7.54 -1.83 0.04
CA LEU A 21 -6.90 -0.71 -0.64
C LEU A 21 -6.34 -1.17 -1.99
N GLN A 22 -6.42 -0.28 -2.99
CA GLN A 22 -5.83 -0.50 -4.30
C GLN A 22 -5.20 0.80 -4.80
N ALA A 23 -3.90 0.74 -5.12
CA ALA A 23 -3.21 1.84 -5.77
C ALA A 23 -3.62 1.94 -7.24
N ASN A 24 -3.68 3.17 -7.75
CA ASN A 24 -3.93 3.42 -9.17
C ASN A 24 -2.67 3.19 -10.02
N ARG A 25 -2.75 3.45 -11.34
CA ARG A 25 -1.63 3.27 -12.29
C ARG A 25 -0.38 4.09 -11.96
N ASN A 26 -0.54 5.17 -11.20
CA ASN A 26 0.57 6.04 -10.76
C ASN A 26 1.06 5.68 -9.35
N GLY A 27 0.59 4.56 -8.78
CA GLY A 27 0.93 4.13 -7.42
C GLY A 27 0.24 4.96 -6.32
N MET A 28 -0.79 5.75 -6.64
CA MET A 28 -1.46 6.62 -5.68
C MET A 28 -2.78 6.02 -5.17
N LEU A 29 -3.10 6.23 -3.90
CA LEU A 29 -4.43 5.97 -3.34
C LEU A 29 -4.83 7.03 -2.30
N LYS A 30 -6.10 7.02 -1.91
CA LYS A 30 -6.58 7.80 -0.78
C LYS A 30 -5.97 7.28 0.50
N CYS A 31 -5.47 8.17 1.34
CA CYS A 31 -4.86 7.78 2.60
C CYS A 31 -5.95 7.34 3.58
N PRO A 32 -5.84 6.14 4.20
CA PRO A 32 -6.79 5.70 5.22
C PRO A 32 -6.57 6.38 6.58
N PHE A 33 -5.46 7.12 6.76
CA PHE A 33 -5.07 7.71 8.04
C PHE A 33 -5.59 9.13 8.25
N HIS A 34 -6.09 9.79 7.21
CA HIS A 34 -6.65 11.14 7.28
C HIS A 34 -7.76 11.30 6.22
N GLU A 35 -8.83 12.00 6.60
CA GLU A 35 -10.02 12.14 5.77
C GLU A 35 -9.80 13.24 4.72
N GLU A 36 -9.23 12.85 3.57
CA GLU A 36 -9.00 13.71 2.43
C GLU A 36 -9.77 13.25 1.19
N LYS A 37 -10.14 14.21 0.34
CA LYS A 37 -10.81 13.92 -0.93
C LYS A 37 -9.82 13.43 -1.99
N GLU A 38 -8.59 13.93 -1.98
CA GLU A 38 -7.59 13.66 -2.99
C GLU A 38 -6.66 12.49 -2.61
N PRO A 39 -6.14 11.72 -3.58
CA PRO A 39 -5.13 10.71 -3.32
C PRO A 39 -3.82 11.34 -2.82
N SER A 40 -3.47 11.09 -1.57
CA SER A 40 -2.27 11.63 -0.92
C SER A 40 -1.24 10.58 -0.53
N LEU A 41 -1.59 9.28 -0.57
CA LEU A 41 -0.67 8.19 -0.26
C LEU A 41 -0.06 7.62 -1.54
N LYS A 42 1.27 7.63 -1.62
CA LYS A 42 2.05 7.02 -2.71
C LYS A 42 2.65 5.68 -2.26
N ILE A 43 2.45 4.65 -3.07
CA ILE A 43 3.08 3.35 -2.95
C ILE A 43 4.26 3.31 -3.92
N CYS A 44 5.47 3.26 -3.38
CA CYS A 44 6.68 3.01 -4.16
C CYS A 44 6.78 1.50 -4.38
N LEU A 45 6.27 1.03 -5.52
CA LEU A 45 6.52 -0.32 -6.04
C LEU A 45 7.96 -0.43 -6.53
#